data_AF-A0A6G0Z2I2-F1
#
_entry.id   AF-A0A6G0Z2I2-F1
#
_cell.length_a   1.000
_cell.length_b   1.000
_cell.length_c   1.000
_cell.angle_alpha   90.00
_cell.angle_beta   90.00
_cell.angle_gamma   90.00
#
_symmetry.space_group_name_H-M   'P 1'
#
loop_
_entity.id
_entity.type
_entity.pdbx_description
1 polymer ?
#
loop_
_entity_poly.entity_id
_entity_poly.type
_entity_poly.pdbx_seq_one_letter_code
_entity_poly.pdbx_strand_id
1 'polypeptide(L)'
;MGVKYGQQQATNDWRRTFNKELQEELGLAPVTSYIKGQRLQWFGHIMRRSEEETIRAVIEWQPEGKRPRGRPRKRWLDIIEEDLKTVGVKEWKEIIQDREKWRDIALAEKTLIEL
;
A
#
# COMPACT_ATOMS: atom_id res chain seq x y z
N MET A 1 -13.78 10.39 8.96
CA MET A 1 -12.91 11.47 9.45
C MET A 1 -13.02 11.51 10.96
N GLY A 2 -12.04 10.97 11.68
CA GLY A 2 -12.00 11.06 13.14
C GLY A 2 -11.33 12.36 13.55
N VAL A 3 -12.04 13.21 14.29
CA VAL A 3 -11.50 14.43 14.89
C VAL A 3 -11.06 14.07 16.31
N LYS A 4 -9.81 14.29 16.65
CA LYS A 4 -9.37 14.28 18.06
C LYS A 4 -8.84 15.65 18.43
N TYR A 5 -9.18 16.08 19.64
CA TYR A 5 -8.73 17.32 20.26
C TYR A 5 -7.56 16.98 21.18
N GLY A 6 -6.36 17.49 20.87
CA GLY A 6 -5.20 17.45 21.77
C GLY A 6 -5.06 18.79 22.48
N GLN A 7 -4.72 18.79 23.77
CA GLN A 7 -4.44 20.03 24.51
C GLN A 7 -2.95 20.37 24.42
N GLN A 8 -2.63 21.61 24.06
CA GLN A 8 -1.30 22.21 24.26
C GLN A 8 -1.40 23.25 25.38
N GLN A 9 -0.47 23.20 26.33
CA GLN A 9 -0.47 24.10 27.48
C GLN A 9 -0.17 25.54 27.06
N ALA A 10 -0.89 26.48 27.69
CA ALA A 10 -0.76 27.94 27.67
C ALA A 10 -1.55 28.75 26.62
N THR A 11 -2.75 28.33 26.24
CA THR A 11 -3.91 29.24 26.01
C THR A 11 -5.18 28.38 25.93
N ASN A 12 -6.30 28.79 26.51
CA ASN A 12 -7.58 28.07 26.43
C ASN A 12 -8.21 28.16 25.03
N ASP A 13 -7.46 27.77 23.99
CA ASP A 13 -7.92 27.81 22.59
C ASP A 13 -7.84 26.42 21.97
N TRP A 14 -9.00 25.88 21.59
CA TRP A 14 -9.11 24.54 21.01
C TRP A 14 -8.74 24.62 19.53
N ARG A 15 -7.51 24.23 19.19
CA ARG A 15 -7.05 24.14 17.81
C ARG A 15 -7.40 22.80 17.18
N ARG A 16 -7.88 22.83 15.93
CA ARG A 16 -8.02 21.64 15.10
C ARG A 16 -6.66 21.26 14.51
N THR A 17 -6.22 20.04 14.78
CA THR A 17 -4.96 19.48 14.25
C THR A 17 -5.27 18.52 13.11
N PHE A 18 -4.46 18.53 12.04
CA PHE A 18 -4.58 17.60 10.93
C PHE A 18 -3.89 16.27 11.24
N ASN A 19 -4.36 15.18 10.61
CA ASN A 19 -3.74 13.85 10.80
C ASN A 19 -2.26 13.84 10.44
N LYS A 20 -1.84 14.65 9.46
CA LYS A 20 -0.45 14.78 9.05
C LYS A 20 0.42 15.37 10.18
N GLU A 21 -0.06 16.44 10.83
CA GLU A 21 0.65 17.07 11.94
C GLU A 21 0.81 16.09 13.11
N LEU A 22 -0.24 15.32 13.44
CA LEU A 22 -0.17 14.28 14.49
C LEU A 22 0.79 13.13 14.13
N GLN A 23 0.84 12.75 12.85
CA GLN A 23 1.75 11.71 12.37
C GLN A 23 3.21 12.15 12.46
N GLU A 24 3.50 13.40 12.10
CA GLU A 24 4.83 14.00 12.22
C GLU A 24 5.25 14.11 13.69
N GLU A 25 4.36 14.58 14.57
CA GLU A 25 4.64 14.72 16.00
C GLU A 25 4.91 13.36 16.69
N LEU A 26 4.17 12.32 16.30
CA LEU A 26 4.26 10.99 16.90
C LEU A 26 5.22 10.04 16.17
N GLY A 27 5.82 10.47 15.04
CA GLY A 27 6.65 9.61 14.19
C GLY A 27 5.89 8.41 13.62
N LEU A 28 4.60 8.55 13.34
CA LEU A 28 3.72 7.48 12.87
C LEU A 28 3.51 7.53 11.36
N ALA A 29 3.68 6.39 10.70
CA ALA A 29 3.28 6.23 9.31
C ALA A 29 1.76 6.39 9.13
N PRO A 30 1.28 6.89 7.98
CA PRO A 30 -0.14 6.95 7.72
C PRO A 30 -0.72 5.54 7.58
N VAL A 31 -1.98 5.36 8.01
CA VAL A 31 -2.68 4.06 7.91
C VAL A 31 -2.70 3.50 6.49
N THR A 32 -2.65 4.37 5.48
CA THR A 32 -2.56 3.99 4.08
C THR A 32 -1.31 3.17 3.79
N SER A 33 -0.15 3.50 4.39
CA SER A 33 1.10 2.76 4.25
C SER A 33 0.94 1.32 4.75
N TYR A 34 0.31 1.16 5.91
CA TYR A 34 0.00 -0.16 6.46
C TYR A 34 -0.90 -0.99 5.53
N ILE A 35 -1.96 -0.38 4.99
CA ILE A 35 -2.89 -1.05 4.05
C ILE A 35 -2.16 -1.51 2.78
N LYS A 36 -1.33 -0.64 2.20
CA LYS A 36 -0.56 -0.96 1.00
C LYS A 36 0.43 -2.11 1.26
N GLY A 37 1.17 -2.04 2.35
CA GLY A 37 2.09 -3.11 2.71
C GLY A 37 1.39 -4.45 2.98
N GLN A 38 0.21 -4.45 3.63
CA GLN A 38 -0.61 -5.67 3.77
C GLN A 38 -1.03 -6.24 2.41
N ARG A 39 -1.43 -5.37 1.49
CA ARG A 39 -1.80 -5.75 0.12
C ARG A 39 -0.61 -6.36 -0.63
N LEU A 40 0.60 -5.81 -0.49
CA LEU A 40 1.82 -6.41 -1.06
C LEU A 40 2.14 -7.78 -0.42
N GLN A 41 1.98 -7.94 0.89
CA GLN A 41 2.18 -9.24 1.54
C GLN A 41 1.24 -10.32 0.97
N TRP A 42 -0.04 -9.98 0.84
CA TRP A 42 -1.04 -10.89 0.28
C TRP A 42 -0.78 -11.21 -1.19
N PHE A 43 -0.38 -10.21 -1.97
CA PHE A 43 0.00 -10.40 -3.37
C PHE A 43 1.16 -11.39 -3.51
N GLY A 44 2.22 -11.22 -2.71
CA GLY A 44 3.33 -12.18 -2.69
C GLY A 44 2.93 -13.58 -2.30
N HIS A 45 1.98 -13.73 -1.37
CA HIS A 45 1.45 -15.04 -1.01
C HIS A 45 0.83 -15.75 -2.22
N ILE A 46 0.01 -15.04 -3.00
CA ILE A 46 -0.68 -15.60 -4.18
C ILE A 46 0.29 -15.92 -5.31
N MET A 47 1.21 -15.00 -5.63
CA MET A 47 2.12 -15.17 -6.77
C MET A 47 3.13 -16.32 -6.58
N ARG A 48 3.31 -16.79 -5.34
CA ARG A 48 4.12 -17.97 -5.03
C ARG A 48 3.33 -19.29 -5.06
N ARG A 49 2.02 -19.25 -5.29
CA ARG A 49 1.19 -20.46 -5.50
C ARG A 49 1.32 -20.95 -6.95
N SER A 50 0.86 -22.17 -7.21
CA SER A 50 0.81 -22.69 -8.59
C SER A 50 -0.04 -21.78 -9.49
N GLU A 51 0.34 -21.67 -10.76
CA GLU A 51 -0.43 -20.94 -11.79
C GLU A 51 -1.81 -21.56 -12.02
N GLU A 52 -1.94 -22.87 -11.75
CA GLU A 52 -3.20 -23.61 -11.85
C GLU A 52 -4.17 -23.28 -10.71
N GLU A 53 -3.71 -22.58 -9.66
CA GLU A 53 -4.61 -22.15 -8.60
C GLU A 53 -5.53 -21.04 -9.09
N THR A 54 -6.83 -21.28 -8.89
CA THR A 54 -7.91 -20.40 -9.33
C THR A 54 -7.71 -18.95 -8.92
N ILE A 55 -7.22 -18.69 -7.70
CA ILE A 55 -6.99 -17.33 -7.19
C ILE A 55 -5.88 -16.63 -7.98
N ARG A 56 -4.77 -17.32 -8.26
CA ARG A 56 -3.65 -16.75 -9.03
C ARG A 56 -4.10 -16.49 -10.47
N ALA A 57 -4.74 -17.46 -11.11
CA ALA A 57 -5.27 -17.33 -12.45
C ALA A 57 -6.24 -16.13 -12.59
N VAL A 58 -7.17 -15.94 -11.64
CA VAL A 58 -8.12 -14.82 -11.66
C VAL A 58 -7.42 -13.46 -11.48
N ILE A 59 -6.38 -13.39 -10.66
CA ILE A 59 -5.63 -12.14 -10.43
C ILE A 59 -4.78 -11.76 -11.64
N GLU A 60 -4.14 -12.74 -12.27
CA GLU A 60 -3.32 -12.54 -13.46
C GLU A 60 -4.19 -12.29 -14.71
N TRP A 61 -5.43 -12.79 -14.73
CA TRP A 61 -6.33 -12.67 -15.87
C TRP A 61 -6.55 -11.23 -16.32
N GLN A 62 -6.27 -10.98 -17.59
CA GLN A 62 -6.54 -9.70 -18.26
C GLN A 62 -7.73 -9.89 -19.20
N PRO A 63 -8.88 -9.21 -18.96
CA PRO A 63 -10.00 -9.24 -19.88
C PRO A 63 -9.58 -8.74 -21.26
N GLU A 64 -9.93 -9.49 -22.29
CA GLU A 64 -9.76 -9.10 -23.69
C GLU A 64 -10.66 -7.89 -24.03
N GLY A 65 -10.13 -6.97 -24.84
CA GLY A 65 -10.84 -5.79 -25.30
C GLY A 65 -10.24 -4.46 -24.82
N LYS A 66 -10.77 -3.37 -25.37
CA LYS A 66 -10.27 -2.01 -25.12
C LYS A 66 -10.94 -1.40 -23.89
N ARG A 67 -10.14 -0.82 -22.99
CA ARG A 67 -10.66 -0.03 -21.86
C ARG A 67 -11.42 1.21 -22.37
N PRO A 68 -12.53 1.61 -21.75
CA PRO A 68 -13.24 2.84 -22.13
C PRO A 68 -12.35 4.06 -21.89
N ARG A 69 -12.55 5.11 -22.70
CA ARG A 69 -11.87 6.39 -22.53
C ARG A 69 -12.39 7.10 -21.27
N GLY A 70 -11.54 7.89 -20.62
CA GLY A 70 -11.89 8.65 -19.42
C GLY A 70 -11.31 8.02 -18.16
N ARG A 71 -12.15 7.79 -17.14
CA ARG A 71 -11.76 7.25 -15.83
C ARG A 71 -12.29 5.82 -15.64
N PRO A 72 -11.73 4.82 -16.35
CA PRO A 72 -12.06 3.43 -16.06
C PRO A 72 -11.68 3.07 -14.62
N ARG A 73 -12.37 2.08 -14.06
CA ARG A 73 -12.00 1.54 -12.73
C ARG A 73 -10.61 0.91 -12.81
N LYS A 74 -9.78 1.14 -11.79
CA LYS A 74 -8.47 0.49 -11.66
C LYS A 74 -8.65 -1.01 -11.45
N ARG A 75 -7.84 -1.83 -12.12
CA ARG A 75 -7.73 -3.26 -11.83
C ARG A 75 -6.91 -3.46 -10.56
N TRP A 76 -7.02 -4.64 -9.97
CA TRP A 76 -6.23 -4.99 -8.79
C TRP A 76 -4.71 -4.87 -9.07
N LEU A 77 -4.23 -5.46 -10.17
CA LEU A 77 -2.82 -5.36 -10.56
C LEU A 77 -2.36 -3.92 -10.80
N ASP A 78 -3.20 -3.06 -11.37
CA ASP A 78 -2.85 -1.64 -11.56
C ASP A 78 -2.53 -0.96 -10.20
N ILE A 79 -3.27 -1.32 -9.14
CA ILE A 79 -3.05 -0.80 -7.79
C ILE A 79 -1.77 -1.40 -7.16
N ILE A 80 -1.51 -2.69 -7.37
CA ILE A 80 -0.27 -3.34 -6.90
C ILE A 80 0.95 -2.67 -7.53
N GLU A 81 0.91 -2.39 -8.83
CA GLU A 81 1.99 -1.69 -9.52
C GLU A 81 2.18 -0.27 -9.01
N GLU A 82 1.11 0.43 -8.63
CA GLU A 82 1.20 1.75 -8.00
C GLU A 82 1.86 1.69 -6.62
N ASP A 83 1.54 0.69 -5.80
CA ASP A 83 2.20 0.49 -4.51
C ASP A 83 3.68 0.13 -4.68
N LEU A 84 4.01 -0.75 -5.63
CA LEU A 84 5.41 -1.12 -5.88
C LEU A 84 6.23 0.06 -6.40
N LYS A 85 5.61 0.99 -7.15
CA LYS A 85 6.23 2.25 -7.53
C LYS A 85 6.53 3.14 -6.32
N THR A 86 5.73 3.11 -5.25
CA THR A 86 6.02 3.92 -4.06
C THR A 86 7.25 3.46 -3.29
N VAL A 87 7.62 2.18 -3.39
CA VAL A 87 8.88 1.60 -2.87
C VAL A 87 9.99 1.44 -3.91
N GLY A 88 9.80 1.95 -5.13
CA GLY A 88 10.83 1.92 -6.18
C GLY A 88 11.06 0.54 -6.83
N VAL A 89 10.16 -0.43 -6.65
CA VAL A 89 10.28 -1.78 -7.19
C VAL A 89 9.61 -1.85 -8.57
N LYS A 90 10.38 -2.17 -9.61
CA LYS A 90 9.86 -2.34 -10.99
C LYS A 90 9.79 -3.81 -11.41
N GLU A 91 10.82 -4.61 -11.12
CA GLU A 91 10.95 -6.00 -11.57
C GLU A 91 10.56 -6.98 -10.46
N TRP A 92 9.31 -6.87 -9.99
CA TRP A 92 8.83 -7.63 -8.83
C TRP A 92 8.65 -9.12 -9.10
N LYS A 93 8.51 -9.57 -10.37
CA LYS A 93 8.22 -10.98 -10.71
C LYS A 93 9.30 -11.95 -10.28
N GLU A 94 10.56 -11.53 -10.30
CA GLU A 94 11.69 -12.36 -9.84
C GLU A 94 11.84 -12.27 -8.33
N ILE A 95 11.72 -11.05 -7.78
CA ILE A 95 11.90 -10.78 -6.35
C ILE A 95 10.82 -11.48 -5.51
N ILE A 96 9.60 -11.62 -6.01
CA ILE A 96 8.47 -12.18 -5.27
C ILE A 96 8.66 -13.63 -4.83
N GLN A 97 9.53 -14.38 -5.52
CA GLN A 97 9.86 -15.77 -5.16
C GLN A 97 10.76 -15.82 -3.93
N ASP A 98 11.61 -14.80 -3.75
CA ASP A 98 12.40 -14.61 -2.54
C ASP A 98 11.51 -14.06 -1.42
N ARG A 99 11.20 -14.91 -0.44
CA ARG A 99 10.31 -14.57 0.67
C ARG A 99 10.87 -13.47 1.56
N GLU A 100 12.19 -13.41 1.73
CA GLU A 100 12.84 -12.42 2.59
C GLU A 100 12.81 -11.06 1.91
N LYS A 101 13.29 -10.98 0.66
CA LYS A 101 13.24 -9.72 -0.11
C LYS A 101 11.82 -9.19 -0.26
N TRP A 102 10.84 -10.07 -0.50
CA TRP A 102 9.45 -9.64 -0.61
C TRP A 102 8.89 -9.13 0.73
N ARG A 103 9.29 -9.76 1.84
CA ARG A 103 8.90 -9.30 3.18
C ARG A 103 9.47 -7.91 3.46
N ASP A 104 10.71 -7.65 3.08
CA ASP A 104 11.38 -6.36 3.28
C ASP A 104 10.71 -5.25 2.46
N ILE A 105 10.35 -5.52 1.20
CA ILE A 105 9.59 -4.58 0.36
C ILE A 105 8.25 -4.24 1.03
N ALA A 106 7.51 -5.27 1.47
CA ALA A 106 6.23 -5.05 2.10
C ALA A 106 6.35 -4.34 3.46
N LEU A 107 7.45 -4.54 4.19
CA LEU A 107 7.73 -3.84 5.44
C LEU A 107 8.08 -2.38 5.18
N ALA A 108 8.94 -2.10 4.20
CA ALA A 108 9.31 -0.73 3.80
C ALA A 108 8.07 0.10 3.43
N GLU A 109 7.11 -0.48 2.71
CA GLU A 109 5.84 0.19 2.40
C GLU A 109 4.98 0.41 3.66
N LYS A 110 4.99 -0.51 4.64
CA LYS A 110 4.25 -0.33 5.91
C LYS A 110 4.83 0.77 6.76
N THR A 111 6.16 0.85 6.80
CA THR A 111 6.85 1.76 7.71
C THR A 111 6.87 3.16 7.15
N LEU A 112 7.03 3.38 5.82
CA LEU A 112 7.05 4.70 5.14
C LEU A 112 7.50 5.87 6.04
N ILE A 113 8.53 5.58 6.80
CA ILE A 113 9.47 6.44 7.48
C ILE A 113 10.69 6.18 6.61
N GLU A 114 11.15 7.21 5.90
CA GLU A 114 12.21 7.10 4.89
C GLU A 114 13.36 6.21 5.42
N LEU A 115 13.83 5.28 4.58
CA LEU A 115 15.05 4.52 4.85
C LEU A 115 16.27 5.44 4.86
#